data_AF-A0A6B3GYX0-F1
#
_entry.id   AF-A0A6B3GYX0-F1
#
_cell.length_a   1.000
_cell.length_b   1.000
_cell.length_c   1.000
_cell.angle_alpha   90.00
_cell.angle_beta   90.00
_cell.angle_gamma   90.00
#
_symmetry.space_group_name_H-M   'P 1'
#
loop_
_entity.id
_entity.type
_entity.pdbx_description
1 polymer ?
#
loop_
_entity_poly.entity_id
_entity_poly.type
_entity_poly.pdbx_seq_one_letter_code
_entity_poly.pdbx_strand_id
1 'polypeptide(L)'
;MESVPVRCPVCNRDHAYSTPAYPCPCGMPTAPPLLAGAPAVRVGHRSWNDVWVTVRCSSCAREDQWPQPELCCPCGTVLRIPVRPV
;
A
#
# COMPACT_ATOMS: atom_id res chain seq x y z
N MET A 1 1.42 12.98 -7.23
CA MET A 1 1.20 11.54 -7.02
C MET A 1 2.42 10.84 -7.58
N GLU A 2 3.27 10.31 -6.71
CA GLU A 2 4.46 9.55 -7.12
C GLU A 2 4.08 8.07 -7.29
N SER A 3 4.52 7.46 -8.39
CA SER A 3 4.36 6.03 -8.61
C SER A 3 5.63 5.31 -8.18
N VAL A 4 5.49 4.21 -7.43
CA VAL A 4 6.63 3.38 -7.05
C VAL A 4 6.75 2.18 -8.01
N PRO A 5 7.97 1.80 -8.42
CA PRO A 5 8.18 0.57 -9.16
C PRO A 5 7.92 -0.63 -8.25
N VAL A 6 7.18 -1.61 -8.77
CA VAL A 6 6.80 -2.84 -8.08
C VAL A 6 7.07 -4.02 -8.99
N ARG A 7 7.91 -4.96 -8.55
CA ARG A 7 8.18 -6.18 -9.29
C ARG A 7 7.44 -7.37 -8.69
N CYS A 8 6.73 -8.12 -9.53
CA CYS A 8 6.03 -9.33 -9.10
C CYS A 8 7.04 -10.44 -8.78
N PRO A 9 7.04 -11.02 -7.56
CA PRO A 9 7.95 -12.10 -7.20
C PRO A 9 7.62 -13.44 -7.89
N VAL A 10 6.44 -13.55 -8.53
CA VAL A 10 6.00 -14.79 -9.22
C VAL A 10 6.38 -14.78 -10.69
N CYS A 11 6.04 -13.71 -11.41
CA CYS A 11 6.23 -13.63 -12.87
C CYS A 11 7.31 -12.63 -13.29
N ASN A 12 7.98 -11.97 -12.34
CA ASN A 12 9.03 -10.97 -12.57
C ASN A 12 8.61 -9.73 -13.36
N ARG A 13 7.31 -9.53 -13.63
CA ARG A 13 6.81 -8.34 -14.31
C ARG A 13 6.93 -7.10 -13.43
N ASP A 14 7.37 -6.00 -14.03
CA ASP A 14 7.40 -4.68 -13.42
C ASP A 14 6.04 -3.97 -13.58
N HIS A 15 5.68 -3.23 -12.55
CA HIS A 15 4.47 -2.45 -12.44
C HIS A 15 4.79 -1.08 -11.86
N ALA A 16 3.99 -0.08 -12.21
CA ALA A 16 3.95 1.19 -11.50
C ALA A 16 2.72 1.19 -10.59
N TYR A 17 2.92 1.43 -9.30
CA TYR A 17 1.84 1.50 -8.32
C TYR A 17 1.74 2.89 -7.72
N SER A 18 0.54 3.45 -7.69
CA SER A 18 0.22 4.70 -6.99
C SER A 18 -0.79 4.39 -5.90
N THR A 19 -0.50 4.81 -4.68
CA THR A 19 -1.43 4.63 -3.56
C THR A 19 -2.62 5.59 -3.69
N PRO A 20 -3.86 5.12 -3.46
CA PRO A 20 -5.01 6.01 -3.37
C PRO A 20 -4.92 6.90 -2.12
N ALA A 21 -5.32 8.17 -2.28
CA ALA A 21 -5.45 9.07 -1.15
C ALA A 21 -6.85 8.93 -0.53
N TYR A 22 -6.90 8.86 0.79
CA TYR A 22 -8.12 8.78 1.58
C TYR A 22 -8.33 10.06 2.41
N PRO A 23 -9.59 10.49 2.63
CA PRO A 23 -9.87 11.70 3.39
C PRO A 23 -9.63 11.48 4.89
N CYS A 24 -8.69 12.21 5.48
CA CYS A 24 -8.58 12.30 6.92
C CYS A 24 -9.75 13.12 7.49
N PRO A 25 -10.25 12.84 8.70
CA PRO A 25 -11.27 13.66 9.35
C PRO A 25 -10.93 15.16 9.48
N CYS A 26 -9.66 15.56 9.39
CA CYS A 26 -9.25 16.97 9.34
C CYS A 26 -9.46 17.65 7.97
N GLY A 27 -9.89 16.90 6.95
CA GLY A 27 -10.11 17.39 5.58
C GLY A 27 -8.92 17.21 4.64
N MET A 28 -7.74 16.83 5.13
CA MET A 28 -6.56 16.63 4.29
C MET A 28 -6.49 15.21 3.69
N PRO A 29 -6.10 15.07 2.41
CA PRO A 29 -5.85 13.76 1.82
C PRO A 29 -4.63 13.10 2.50
N THR A 30 -4.78 11.83 2.86
CA THR A 30 -3.73 11.03 3.48
C THR A 30 -3.59 9.72 2.72
N ALA A 31 -2.35 9.30 2.47
CA ALA A 31 -2.07 8.05 1.78
C ALA A 31 -1.01 7.25 2.55
N PRO A 32 -1.11 5.91 2.58
CA PRO A 32 -0.07 5.07 3.16
C PRO A 32 1.32 5.38 2.58
N PRO A 33 2.34 5.64 3.41
CA PRO A 33 3.69 5.91 2.93
C PRO A 33 4.28 4.63 2.35
N LEU A 34 4.41 4.55 1.03
CA LEU A 34 4.99 3.38 0.38
C LEU A 34 6.49 3.26 0.70
N LEU A 35 6.96 2.03 0.94
CA LEU A 35 8.37 1.74 1.11
C LEU A 35 8.97 1.38 -0.26
N ALA A 36 9.40 2.41 -1.00
CA ALA A 36 10.01 2.25 -2.31
C ALA A 36 11.25 1.33 -2.27
N GLY A 37 11.36 0.43 -3.24
CA GLY A 37 12.47 -0.53 -3.34
C GLY A 37 12.32 -1.79 -2.48
N ALA A 38 11.35 -1.84 -1.56
CA ALA A 38 11.05 -3.08 -0.85
C ALA A 38 10.30 -4.06 -1.77
N PRO A 39 10.62 -5.37 -1.69
CA PRO A 39 9.97 -6.37 -2.53
C PRO A 39 8.50 -6.51 -2.16
N ALA A 40 7.62 -6.54 -3.16
CA ALA A 40 6.22 -6.85 -2.94
C ALA A 40 6.03 -8.31 -2.54
N VAL A 41 5.09 -8.54 -1.63
CA VAL A 41 4.84 -9.86 -1.05
C VAL A 41 3.59 -10.45 -1.70
N ARG A 42 3.65 -11.73 -2.09
CA ARG A 42 2.46 -12.44 -2.56
C ARG A 42 1.47 -12.62 -1.42
N VAL A 43 0.23 -12.20 -1.61
CA VAL A 43 -0.86 -12.48 -0.68
C VAL A 43 -1.30 -13.94 -0.87
N GLY A 44 -0.94 -14.81 0.09
CA GLY A 44 -1.34 -16.22 0.11
C GLY A 44 -2.56 -16.51 0.98
N HIS A 45 -2.61 -15.89 2.17
CA HIS A 45 -3.72 -15.98 3.11
C HIS A 45 -4.12 -14.55 3.54
N ARG A 46 -5.42 -14.26 3.61
CA ARG A 46 -5.93 -12.98 4.12
C ARG A 46 -6.50 -13.20 5.52
N SER A 47 -5.85 -12.61 6.52
CA SER A 47 -6.49 -12.39 7.82
C SER A 47 -7.13 -11.00 7.86
N TRP A 48 -8.04 -10.76 8.80
CA TRP A 48 -8.60 -9.42 9.01
C TRP A 48 -7.53 -8.39 9.37
N ASN A 49 -6.50 -8.78 10.12
CA ASN A 49 -5.41 -7.86 10.51
C ASN A 49 -4.47 -7.52 9.35
N ASP A 50 -4.43 -8.37 8.33
CA ASP A 50 -3.55 -8.22 7.17
C ASP A 50 -4.04 -7.23 6.11
N VAL A 51 -5.27 -6.74 6.24
CA VAL A 51 -5.91 -5.86 5.24
C VAL A 51 -5.90 -4.39 5.63
N TRP A 52 -5.30 -4.03 6.77
CA TRP A 52 -5.25 -2.67 7.29
C TRP A 52 -3.82 -2.21 7.58
N VAL A 53 -3.54 -0.96 7.27
CA VAL A 53 -2.31 -0.25 7.65
C VAL A 53 -2.65 0.98 8.45
N THR A 54 -1.88 1.24 9.50
CA THR A 54 -1.97 2.53 10.20
C THR A 54 -1.31 3.59 9.33
N VAL A 55 -1.90 4.78 9.25
CA VAL A 55 -1.29 5.93 8.58
C VAL A 55 -1.47 7.16 9.45
N ARG A 56 -0.38 7.92 9.61
CA ARG A 56 -0.38 9.20 10.32
C ARG A 56 -0.57 10.36 9.34
N CYS A 57 -1.57 11.20 9.61
CA CYS A 57 -1.79 12.42 8.84
C CYS A 57 -0.65 13.43 9.08
N SER A 58 -0.07 13.96 8.00
CA SER A 58 0.98 15.00 8.09
C SER A 58 0.46 16.36 8.57
N SER A 59 -0.85 16.60 8.50
CA SER A 59 -1.47 17.87 8.90
C SER A 59 -1.92 17.88 10.36
N CYS A 60 -2.67 16.86 10.81
CA CYS A 60 -3.23 16.82 12.17
C CYS A 60 -2.60 15.77 13.10
N ALA A 61 -1.59 15.03 12.62
CA ALA A 61 -0.90 13.95 13.35
C ALA A 61 -1.78 12.78 13.83
N ARG A 62 -3.07 12.73 13.46
CA ARG A 62 -3.96 11.61 13.78
C ARG A 62 -3.52 10.34 13.05
N GLU A 63 -3.60 9.22 13.76
CA GLU A 63 -3.41 7.87 13.24
C GLU A 63 -4.77 7.21 13.02
N ASP A 64 -5.01 6.72 11.80
CA ASP A 64 -6.19 5.94 11.45
C ASP A 64 -5.79 4.75 10.58
N GLN A 65 -6.70 3.77 10.45
CA GLN A 65 -6.48 2.58 9.64
C GLN A 65 -7.05 2.75 8.23
N TRP A 66 -6.25 2.39 7.23
CA TRP A 66 -6.62 2.42 5.82
C TRP A 66 -6.36 1.06 5.17
N PRO A 67 -7.03 0.75 4.05
CA PRO A 67 -6.82 -0.51 3.35
C PRO A 67 -5.35 -0.70 2.98
N GLN A 68 -4.83 -1.90 3.23
CA GLN A 68 -3.49 -2.32 2.81
C GLN A 68 -3.37 -2.14 1.29
N PRO A 69 -2.35 -1.42 0.80
CA PRO A 69 -2.09 -1.28 -0.62
C PRO A 69 -1.84 -2.63 -1.30
N GLU A 70 -2.66 -2.94 -2.31
CA GLU A 70 -2.59 -4.18 -3.08
C GLU A 70 -2.62 -3.94 -4.60
N LEU A 71 -1.95 -4.83 -5.34
CA LEU A 71 -1.88 -4.81 -6.80
C LEU A 71 -2.24 -6.19 -7.37
N CYS A 72 -3.24 -6.24 -8.25
CA CYS A 72 -3.60 -7.44 -9.00
C CYS A 72 -2.71 -7.59 -10.23
N CYS A 73 -1.75 -8.52 -10.18
CA CYS A 73 -0.87 -8.78 -11.32
C CYS A 73 -1.63 -9.62 -12.38
N PRO A 74 -1.47 -9.35 -13.69
CA PRO A 74 -2.12 -10.14 -14.74
C PRO A 74 -1.74 -11.63 -14.76
N CYS A 75 -0.71 -12.05 -14.02
CA CYS A 75 -0.40 -13.48 -13.81
C CYS A 75 -1.33 -14.16 -12.78
N GLY A 76 -2.34 -13.47 -12.26
CA GLY A 76 -3.31 -13.98 -11.29
C GLY A 76 -2.88 -13.87 -9.82
N THR A 77 -1.75 -13.23 -9.53
CA THR A 77 -1.28 -13.04 -8.15
C THR A 77 -1.66 -11.65 -7.63
N VAL A 78 -2.14 -11.60 -6.39
CA VAL A 78 -2.30 -10.33 -5.65
C VAL A 78 -1.03 -10.05 -4.87
N LEU A 79 -0.49 -8.85 -5.06
CA LEU A 79 0.72 -8.37 -4.40
C LEU A 79 0.36 -7.38 -3.30
N ARG A 80 0.94 -7.56 -2.13
CA ARG A 80 0.93 -6.58 -1.05
C ARG A 80 2.10 -5.62 -1.24
N ILE A 81 1.79 -4.32 -1.34
CA ILE A 81 2.81 -3.29 -1.49
C ILE A 81 3.29 -2.87 -0.10
N PRO A 82 4.61 -2.95 0.18
CA PRO A 82 5.15 -2.58 1.49
C PRO A 82 4.91 -1.10 1.81
N VAL A 83 4.47 -0.84 3.04
CA VAL A 83 4.33 0.51 3.60
C VAL A 83 5.37 0.71 4.69
N ARG A 84 5.78 1.96 4.91
CA ARG A 84 6.62 2.33 6.03
C ARG A 84 5.80 2.18 7.32
N PRO A 85 6.37 1.57 8.38
CA PRO A 85 5.76 1.61 9.70
C PRO A 85 5.54 3.05 10.15
N VAL A 86 4.46 3.27 10.90
CA VAL A 86 4.12 4.56 11.51
C VAL A 86 4.63 4.61 12.94
#